data_AF-A0A2N5KH14-F1
#
_entry.id   AF-A0A2N5KH14-F1
#
_cell.length_a   1.000
_cell.length_b   1.000
_cell.length_c   1.000
_cell.angle_alpha   90.00
_cell.angle_beta   90.00
_cell.angle_gamma   90.00
#
_symmetry.space_group_name_H-M   'P 1'
#
loop_
_entity.id
_entity.type
_entity.pdbx_description
1 polymer ?
#
loop_
_entity_poly.entity_id
_entity_poly.type
_entity_poly.pdbx_seq_one_letter_code
_entity_poly.pdbx_strand_id
1 'polypeptide(L)'
;MDPALEIEARRLTLAAALMGLARRTAGRRVAPDSAAAELLALARRLAEDGSAIERIYHFRFDPSYPGVSAGPQTVTSGLRLVLACTATTDDGTELGTVFTTLIPGRAPLVTVAPVGAPIPPEWRPL
;
A
#
# COMPACT_ATOMS: atom_id res chain seq x y z
N MET A 1 9.46 15.53 -22.90
CA MET A 1 9.75 14.38 -22.02
C MET A 1 8.88 13.24 -22.49
N ASP A 2 9.37 12.00 -22.51
CA ASP A 2 8.55 10.84 -22.88
C ASP A 2 7.43 10.65 -21.82
N PRO A 3 6.14 10.72 -22.19
CA PRO A 3 5.03 10.56 -21.26
C PRO A 3 5.06 9.23 -20.50
N ALA A 4 5.54 8.15 -21.13
CA ALA A 4 5.64 6.85 -20.48
C ALA A 4 6.71 6.86 -19.38
N LEU A 5 7.84 7.53 -19.63
CA LEU A 5 8.90 7.71 -18.65
C LEU A 5 8.45 8.58 -17.47
N GLU A 6 7.65 9.61 -17.72
CA GLU A 6 7.10 10.45 -16.64
C GLU A 6 6.18 9.66 -15.71
N ILE A 7 5.31 8.82 -16.26
CA ILE A 7 4.43 7.94 -15.46
C ILE A 7 5.25 6.97 -14.60
N GLU A 8 6.28 6.36 -15.17
CA GLU A 8 7.13 5.43 -14.42
C GLU A 8 7.93 6.15 -13.32
N ALA A 9 8.43 7.36 -13.58
CA ALA A 9 9.08 8.18 -12.57
C ALA A 9 8.13 8.51 -11.41
N ARG A 10 6.88 8.91 -11.71
CA ARG A 10 5.84 9.17 -10.70
C ARG A 10 5.50 7.91 -9.89
N ARG A 11 5.36 6.75 -10.55
CA ARG A 11 5.14 5.45 -9.90
C ARG A 11 6.27 5.10 -8.95
N LEU A 12 7.53 5.30 -9.36
CA LEU A 12 8.70 5.05 -8.52
C LEU A 12 8.74 5.99 -7.31
N THR A 13 8.46 7.29 -7.51
CA THR A 13 8.35 8.27 -6.42
C THR A 13 7.28 7.86 -5.41
N LEU A 14 6.10 7.46 -5.89
CA LEU A 14 5.01 6.97 -5.05
C LEU A 14 5.43 5.74 -4.23
N ALA A 15 6.02 4.73 -4.89
CA ALA A 15 6.48 3.50 -4.23
C ALA A 15 7.51 3.82 -3.13
N ALA A 16 8.47 4.68 -3.41
CA ALA A 16 9.50 5.08 -2.46
C ALA A 16 8.91 5.85 -1.25
N ALA A 17 7.99 6.78 -1.51
CA ALA A 17 7.34 7.58 -0.48
C ALA A 17 6.50 6.71 0.47
N LEU A 18 5.67 5.83 -0.08
CA LEU A 18 4.85 4.90 0.69
C LEU A 18 5.69 3.85 1.43
N MET A 19 6.78 3.35 0.83
CA MET A 19 7.70 2.45 1.53
C MET A 19 8.40 3.15 2.70
N GLY A 20 8.78 4.41 2.52
CA GLY A 20 9.31 5.26 3.59
C GLY A 20 8.30 5.47 4.71
N LEU A 21 7.04 5.75 4.35
CA LEU A 21 5.94 5.84 5.32
C LEU A 21 5.77 4.53 6.08
N ALA A 22 5.62 3.42 5.37
CA ALA A 22 5.36 2.11 5.98
C ALA A 22 6.46 1.70 6.96
N ARG A 23 7.73 1.98 6.63
CA ARG A 23 8.87 1.75 7.53
C ARG A 23 8.88 2.66 8.75
N ARG A 24 8.41 3.91 8.65
CA ARG A 24 8.28 4.79 9.82
C ARG A 24 7.17 4.32 10.75
N THR A 25 6.04 3.90 10.20
CA THR A 25 4.87 3.48 10.99
C THR A 25 5.08 2.08 11.62
N ALA A 26 5.60 1.12 10.85
CA ALA A 26 5.82 -0.27 11.30
C ALA A 26 7.19 -0.51 11.94
N GLY A 27 8.14 0.41 11.80
CA GLY A 27 9.55 0.20 12.12
C GLY A 27 10.31 -0.56 11.02
N ARG A 28 11.56 -0.95 11.32
CA ARG A 28 12.41 -1.71 10.39
C ARG A 28 11.80 -3.06 9.98
N ARG A 29 11.04 -3.67 10.89
CA ARG A 29 10.34 -4.95 10.72
C ARG A 29 9.05 -4.91 11.51
N VAL A 30 8.01 -5.54 10.99
CA VAL A 30 6.80 -5.87 11.76
C VAL A 30 7.20 -6.81 12.90
N ALA A 31 6.63 -6.64 14.09
CA ALA A 31 7.00 -7.47 15.25
C ALA A 31 6.82 -8.97 14.93
N PRO A 32 7.79 -9.85 15.26
CA PRO A 32 7.75 -11.27 14.86
C PRO A 32 6.58 -12.06 15.43
N ASP A 33 6.09 -11.65 16.59
CA ASP A 33 4.97 -12.22 17.34
C ASP A 33 3.62 -11.56 16.99
N SER A 34 3.59 -10.70 15.97
CA SER A 34 2.37 -9.99 15.60
C SER A 34 1.20 -10.91 15.22
N ALA A 35 0.13 -10.83 15.99
CA ALA A 35 -1.15 -11.46 15.73
C ALA A 35 -1.96 -10.69 14.66
N ALA A 36 -3.05 -11.31 14.20
CA ALA A 36 -3.96 -10.74 13.21
C ALA A 36 -4.48 -9.33 13.59
N ALA A 37 -4.84 -9.13 14.87
CA ALA A 37 -5.33 -7.86 15.37
C ALA A 37 -4.26 -6.75 15.31
N GLU A 38 -2.99 -7.09 15.51
CA GLU A 38 -1.88 -6.15 15.48
C GLU A 38 -1.51 -5.75 14.05
N LEU A 39 -1.62 -6.68 13.09
CA LEU A 39 -1.50 -6.36 11.67
C LEU A 39 -2.60 -5.39 11.22
N LEU A 40 -3.83 -5.60 11.68
CA LEU A 40 -4.95 -4.71 11.38
C LEU A 40 -4.79 -3.34 12.06
N ALA A 41 -4.30 -3.30 13.31
CA ALA A 41 -3.98 -2.06 14.00
C ALA A 41 -2.89 -1.27 13.27
N LEU A 42 -1.86 -1.96 12.76
CA LEU A 42 -0.81 -1.34 11.94
C LEU A 42 -1.37 -0.78 10.63
N ALA A 43 -2.28 -1.50 9.96
CA ALA A 43 -2.96 -1.00 8.76
C ALA A 43 -3.76 0.28 9.03
N ARG A 44 -4.45 0.39 10.18
CA ARG A 44 -5.15 1.61 10.58
C ARG A 44 -4.21 2.79 10.79
N ARG A 45 -3.07 2.56 11.46
CA ARG A 45 -2.03 3.59 11.63
C ARG A 45 -1.48 4.08 10.29
N LEU A 46 -1.32 3.17 9.32
CA LEU A 46 -0.92 3.56 7.95
C LEU A 46 -1.97 4.44 7.27
N ALA A 47 -3.25 4.24 7.55
CA ALA A 47 -4.33 5.05 7.00
C ALA A 47 -4.31 6.49 7.54
N GLU A 48 -4.07 6.64 8.84
CA GLU A 48 -3.93 7.95 9.50
C GLU A 48 -2.83 8.80 8.84
N ASP A 49 -1.69 8.17 8.51
CA ASP A 49 -0.56 8.84 7.89
C ASP A 49 -0.67 8.98 6.35
N GLY A 50 -1.54 8.18 5.71
CA GLY A 50 -1.65 8.10 4.24
C GLY A 50 -2.03 9.42 3.57
N SER A 51 -2.89 10.21 4.22
CA SER A 51 -3.35 11.51 3.71
C SER A 51 -2.22 12.53 3.49
N ALA A 52 -1.10 12.37 4.18
CA ALA A 52 0.07 13.25 3.99
C ALA A 52 0.76 12.98 2.65
N ILE A 53 0.78 11.73 2.20
CA ILE A 53 1.37 11.35 0.92
C ILE A 53 0.53 11.87 -0.24
N GLU A 54 -0.80 11.75 -0.15
CA GLU A 54 -1.73 12.33 -1.13
C GLU A 54 -1.47 13.83 -1.34
N ARG A 55 -1.36 14.57 -0.23
CA ARG A 55 -1.12 16.04 -0.26
C ARG A 55 0.26 16.44 -0.76
N ILE A 56 1.32 15.76 -0.33
CA ILE A 56 2.70 16.13 -0.68
C ILE A 56 3.00 15.83 -2.15
N TYR A 57 2.48 14.72 -2.67
CA TYR A 57 2.83 14.23 -4.00
C TYR A 57 1.70 14.38 -5.04
N HIS A 58 0.59 15.02 -4.68
CA HIS A 58 -0.55 15.27 -5.57
C HIS A 58 -1.13 13.97 -6.16
N PHE A 59 -1.28 12.97 -5.27
CA PHE A 59 -1.89 11.69 -5.57
C PHE A 59 -3.23 11.54 -4.86
N ARG A 60 -4.07 10.65 -5.39
CA ARG A 60 -5.30 10.20 -4.76
C ARG A 60 -5.31 8.69 -4.70
N PHE A 61 -5.82 8.15 -3.60
CA PHE A 61 -6.00 6.71 -3.43
C PHE A 61 -7.48 6.36 -3.38
N ASP A 62 -7.87 5.37 -4.17
CA ASP A 62 -9.21 4.80 -4.12
C ASP A 62 -9.16 3.26 -4.07
N PRO A 63 -9.66 2.62 -2.99
CA PRO A 63 -10.05 3.23 -1.71
C PRO A 63 -8.85 3.92 -1.01
N SER A 64 -9.11 4.78 -0.03
CA SER A 64 -8.04 5.52 0.68
C SER A 64 -6.94 4.59 1.20
N TYR A 65 -5.67 4.96 1.02
CA TYR A 65 -4.51 4.17 1.43
C TYR A 65 -4.59 3.78 2.92
N PRO A 66 -4.24 2.52 3.30
CA PRO A 66 -3.67 1.44 2.48
C PRO A 66 -4.69 0.63 1.67
N GLY A 67 -5.95 1.05 1.66
CA GLY A 67 -7.02 0.47 0.87
C GLY A 67 -7.69 -0.74 1.53
N VAL A 68 -8.15 -1.67 0.70
CA VAL A 68 -8.95 -2.83 1.11
C VAL A 68 -8.13 -4.11 1.17
N SER A 69 -8.68 -5.15 1.82
CA SER A 69 -7.99 -6.42 2.04
C SER A 69 -8.99 -7.56 2.22
N ALA A 70 -8.59 -8.79 1.87
CA ALA A 70 -9.26 -10.01 2.32
C ALA A 70 -9.06 -10.32 3.83
N GLY A 71 -8.35 -9.46 4.55
CA GLY A 71 -7.98 -9.66 5.96
C GLY A 71 -6.70 -10.47 6.13
N PRO A 72 -6.29 -10.74 7.38
CA PRO A 72 -5.10 -11.52 7.68
C PRO A 72 -5.24 -12.96 7.17
N GLN A 73 -4.23 -13.43 6.44
CA GLN A 73 -4.16 -14.75 5.83
C GLN A 73 -3.05 -15.58 6.49
N THR A 74 -3.33 -16.86 6.75
CA THR A 74 -2.30 -17.83 7.12
C THR A 74 -1.61 -18.34 5.86
N VAL A 75 -0.28 -18.27 5.85
CA VAL A 75 0.60 -18.82 4.81
C VAL A 75 1.60 -19.78 5.45
N THR A 76 2.33 -20.56 4.66
CA THR A 76 3.32 -21.54 5.17
C THR A 76 4.33 -20.95 6.15
N SER A 77 4.65 -19.65 6.00
CA SER A 77 5.60 -18.93 6.84
C SER A 77 4.98 -18.10 7.97
N GLY A 78 3.70 -18.29 8.31
CA GLY A 78 3.00 -17.55 9.37
C GLY A 78 1.84 -16.70 8.86
N LEU A 79 1.61 -15.54 9.48
CA LEU A 79 0.54 -14.62 9.08
C LEU A 79 1.01 -13.60 8.03
N ARG A 80 0.09 -13.15 7.18
CA ARG A 80 0.31 -12.05 6.25
C ARG A 80 -0.96 -11.22 6.12
N LEU A 81 -0.83 -9.91 6.04
CA LEU A 81 -1.89 -9.01 5.60
C LEU A 81 -1.44 -8.32 4.31
N VAL A 82 -2.28 -8.39 3.27
CA VAL A 82 -2.06 -7.67 2.00
C VAL A 82 -3.21 -6.70 1.82
N LEU A 83 -2.89 -5.43 1.58
CA LEU A 83 -3.86 -4.36 1.34
C LEU A 83 -3.62 -3.76 -0.03
N ALA A 84 -4.67 -3.25 -0.67
CA ALA A 84 -4.56 -2.62 -1.97
C ALA A 84 -5.48 -1.43 -2.18
N CYS A 85 -4.95 -0.41 -2.85
CA CYS A 85 -5.67 0.75 -3.36
C CYS A 85 -5.16 1.13 -4.75
N THR A 86 -6.01 1.72 -5.58
CA THR A 86 -5.61 2.32 -6.84
C THR A 86 -5.04 3.71 -6.57
N ALA A 87 -3.93 4.06 -7.21
CA ALA A 87 -3.35 5.39 -7.14
C ALA A 87 -3.56 6.14 -8.47
N THR A 88 -4.05 7.37 -8.38
CA THR A 88 -4.15 8.29 -9.50
C THR A 88 -3.44 9.60 -9.17
N THR A 89 -3.01 10.34 -10.18
CA THR A 89 -2.63 11.75 -10.04
C THR A 89 -3.87 12.64 -9.87
N ASP A 90 -3.67 13.89 -9.47
CA ASP A 90 -4.74 14.88 -9.33
C ASP A 90 -5.52 15.17 -10.62
N ASP A 91 -4.88 14.98 -11.79
CA ASP A 91 -5.52 15.10 -13.11
C ASP A 91 -6.29 13.84 -13.55
N GLY A 92 -6.32 12.80 -12.70
CA GLY A 92 -7.05 11.56 -12.94
C GLY A 92 -6.25 10.49 -13.69
N THR A 93 -4.97 10.70 -14.01
CA THR A 93 -4.14 9.68 -14.65
C THR A 93 -3.86 8.53 -13.67
N GLU A 94 -4.20 7.30 -14.05
CA GLU A 94 -3.92 6.12 -13.24
C GLU A 94 -2.42 5.80 -13.25
N LEU A 95 -1.84 5.69 -12.05
CA LEU A 95 -0.46 5.25 -11.85
C LEU A 95 -0.35 3.73 -11.68
N GLY A 96 -1.40 3.13 -11.12
CA GLY A 96 -1.56 1.69 -10.96
C GLY A 96 -2.05 1.30 -9.56
N THR A 97 -1.98 0.02 -9.25
CA THR A 97 -2.45 -0.52 -7.97
C THR A 97 -1.30 -0.61 -6.98
N VAL A 98 -1.45 0.06 -5.85
CA VAL A 98 -0.53 -0.02 -4.70
C VAL A 98 -0.88 -1.27 -3.91
N PHE A 99 0.12 -2.11 -3.63
CA PHE A 99 0.00 -3.22 -2.70
C PHE A 99 0.89 -2.98 -1.48
N THR A 100 0.29 -3.01 -0.30
CA THR A 100 1.01 -2.96 0.98
C THR A 100 0.96 -4.33 1.63
N THR A 101 2.13 -4.92 1.88
CA THR A 101 2.26 -6.25 2.49
C THR A 101 2.92 -6.14 3.87
N LEU A 102 2.23 -6.67 4.87
CA LEU A 102 2.68 -6.75 6.25
C LEU A 102 2.82 -8.23 6.64
N ILE A 103 4.04 -8.63 7.03
CA ILE A 103 4.36 -9.99 7.46
C ILE A 103 5.17 -9.89 8.75
N PRO A 104 4.75 -10.52 9.86
CA PRO A 104 5.52 -10.57 11.10
C PRO A 104 6.98 -10.98 10.85
N GLY A 105 7.92 -10.27 11.47
CA GLY A 105 9.35 -10.52 11.33
C GLY A 105 9.98 -10.04 10.03
N ARG A 106 9.21 -9.48 9.09
CA ARG A 106 9.72 -8.91 7.83
C ARG A 106 9.58 -7.40 7.80
N ALA A 107 10.39 -6.76 6.96
CA ALA A 107 10.18 -5.35 6.63
C ALA A 107 8.83 -5.19 5.91
N PRO A 108 8.08 -4.11 6.17
CA PRO A 108 6.90 -3.80 5.37
C PRO A 108 7.32 -3.61 3.91
N LEU A 109 6.51 -4.14 3.00
CA LEU A 109 6.74 -4.03 1.56
C LEU A 109 5.61 -3.23 0.93
N VAL A 110 5.97 -2.25 0.12
CA VAL A 110 5.04 -1.55 -0.75
C VAL A 110 5.50 -1.72 -2.18
N THR A 111 4.60 -2.12 -3.05
CA THR A 111 4.82 -2.16 -4.51
C THR A 111 3.71 -1.40 -5.21
N VAL A 112 4.01 -0.85 -6.38
CA VAL A 112 3.00 -0.25 -7.25
C VAL A 112 3.00 -1.05 -8.55
N ALA A 113 1.99 -1.88 -8.73
CA ALA A 113 1.81 -2.64 -9.94
C ALA A 113 1.41 -1.70 -11.09
N PRO A 114 1.81 -1.99 -12.34
CA PRO A 114 1.41 -1.20 -13.48
C PRO A 114 -0.12 -1.20 -13.67
N VAL A 115 -0.61 -0.20 -14.41
CA VAL A 115 -2.02 -0.09 -14.81
C VAL A 115 -2.48 -1.42 -15.44
N GLY A 116 -3.68 -1.86 -15.06
CA GLY A 116 -4.26 -3.13 -15.50
C GLY A 116 -4.05 -4.30 -14.54
N ALA A 117 -3.36 -4.12 -13.41
CA ALA A 117 -3.37 -5.07 -12.30
C ALA A 117 -4.49 -4.71 -11.31
N PRO A 118 -5.68 -5.35 -11.37
CA PRO A 118 -6.81 -4.94 -10.54
C PRO A 118 -6.63 -5.35 -9.08
N ILE A 119 -7.29 -4.61 -8.18
CA ILE A 119 -7.59 -5.09 -6.84
C ILE A 119 -8.55 -6.27 -6.98
N PRO A 120 -8.29 -7.44 -6.34
CA PRO A 120 -9.20 -8.57 -6.41
C PRO A 120 -10.62 -8.18 -5.96
N PRO A 121 -11.67 -8.50 -6.74
CA PRO A 121 -13.03 -8.06 -6.44
C PRO A 121 -13.52 -8.48 -5.05
N GLU A 122 -13.11 -9.66 -4.58
CA GLU A 122 -13.48 -10.22 -3.29
C GLU A 122 -12.87 -9.50 -2.08
N TRP A 123 -11.97 -8.53 -2.30
CA TRP A 123 -11.41 -7.70 -1.23
C TRP A 123 -12.24 -6.43 -0.99
N ARG A 124 -13.06 -6.02 -1.97
CA ARG A 124 -13.89 -4.84 -1.83
C ARG A 124 -15.08 -5.19 -0.92
N PRO A 125 -15.43 -4.34 0.07
CA PRO A 125 -16.67 -4.53 0.80
C PRO A 125 -17.85 -4.50 -0.18
N LEU A 126 -18.81 -5.41 0.03
CA LEU A 126 -20.08 -5.47 -0.71
C LEU A 126 -20.89 -4.18 -0.56
#